data_AF-A0A0S4STK9-F1
#
_entry.id   AF-A0A0S4STK9-F1
#
_cell.length_a   1.000
_cell.length_b   1.000
_cell.length_c   1.000
_cell.angle_alpha   90.00
_cell.angle_beta   90.00
_cell.angle_gamma   90.00
#
_symmetry.space_group_name_H-M   'P 1'
#
loop_
_entity.id
_entity.type
_entity.pdbx_description
1 polymer ?
#
loop_
_entity_poly.entity_id
_entity_poly.type
_entity_poly.pdbx_seq_one_letter_code
_entity_poly.pdbx_strand_id
1 'polypeptide(L)'
;MSEIGLTIFRIVFILSFVLLLIPILVLLERKISAFIQDRPGPNRTNIAGIRLGGIVQALADALKLAIKEDFTPKGIRSKFLFVLAPMVLFLMSVLSIAVVPFSDYYTINGVKHIMQAVAFDGGMLWYLGVASLSVYGIMLAGFASNNKYSLLGSLRAASGVISYEIPMGLAVVSMMITYSSINLNDFVSYQQDSFLGLPAWGIFIQPLAAIIFIVCAFAETNRAPFDLAEGESEIVAGYHLEYSAMSFAMFFMAEYIAMTAMSALIVTIFFGGYSLPYLSTSDLVQNYEIVLLGIAVFISLFGAVFIFWTYKNNVTRYKTTYDKRKRENKFYLISTLITVILIDAICFYLYNSGLTTQGSKFLALVVDMSVFSIKTLIVLFLFIMVRWSIPRFRYDQIGHLGWEKLMPLAILNIIITALVVTYGN
;
A
#
# COMPACT_ATOMS: atom_id res chain seq x y z
N MET A 1 -22.84 17.14 -3.76
CA MET A 1 -21.52 17.67 -3.33
C MET A 1 -21.13 18.77 -4.30
N SER A 2 -20.61 19.90 -3.81
CA SER A 2 -19.93 20.86 -4.68
C SER A 2 -18.63 20.24 -5.21
N GLU A 3 -18.14 20.69 -6.37
CA GLU A 3 -16.88 20.18 -6.97
C GLU A 3 -15.71 20.30 -5.99
N ILE A 4 -15.62 21.41 -5.26
CA ILE A 4 -14.62 21.64 -4.20
C ILE A 4 -14.74 20.57 -3.10
N GLY A 5 -15.95 20.26 -2.66
CA GLY A 5 -16.18 19.22 -1.65
C GLY A 5 -15.70 17.85 -2.11
N LEU A 6 -15.83 17.54 -3.40
CA LEU A 6 -15.36 16.28 -3.96
C LEU A 6 -13.82 16.23 -4.05
N THR A 7 -13.17 17.33 -4.45
CA THR A 7 -11.71 17.42 -4.48
C THR A 7 -11.11 17.27 -3.08
N ILE A 8 -11.68 17.95 -2.07
CA ILE A 8 -11.25 17.81 -0.67
C ILE A 8 -11.43 16.36 -0.21
N PHE A 9 -12.57 15.74 -0.53
CA PHE A 9 -12.83 14.35 -0.17
C PHE A 9 -11.78 13.40 -0.76
N ARG A 10 -11.40 13.54 -2.05
CA ARG A 10 -10.36 12.70 -2.68
C ARG A 10 -9.01 12.83 -2.00
N ILE A 11 -8.57 14.06 -1.74
CA ILE A 11 -7.29 14.34 -1.09
C ILE A 11 -7.29 13.77 0.33
N VAL A 12 -8.33 14.05 1.10
CA VAL A 12 -8.46 13.56 2.48
C VAL A 12 -8.53 12.04 2.51
N PHE A 13 -9.24 11.41 1.57
CA PHE A 13 -9.32 9.96 1.46
C PHE A 13 -7.95 9.33 1.23
N ILE A 14 -7.20 9.75 0.20
CA ILE A 14 -5.88 9.16 -0.09
C ILE A 14 -4.89 9.44 1.05
N LEU A 15 -4.84 10.66 1.58
CA LEU A 15 -3.94 10.99 2.69
C LEU A 15 -4.28 10.20 3.96
N SER A 16 -5.57 10.08 4.30
CA SER A 16 -6.00 9.30 5.46
C SER A 16 -5.74 7.81 5.25
N PHE A 17 -6.02 7.27 4.06
CA PHE A 17 -5.74 5.89 3.69
C PHE A 17 -4.27 5.57 3.93
N VAL A 18 -3.36 6.36 3.38
CA VAL A 18 -1.91 6.15 3.51
C VAL A 18 -1.43 6.30 4.95
N LEU A 19 -1.75 7.41 5.61
CA LEU A 19 -1.20 7.71 6.93
C LEU A 19 -1.76 6.80 8.03
N LEU A 20 -3.02 6.38 7.93
CA LEU A 20 -3.63 5.45 8.88
C LEU A 20 -3.17 4.00 8.67
N LEU A 21 -2.75 3.65 7.44
CA LEU A 21 -2.23 2.32 7.14
C LEU A 21 -0.86 2.07 7.78
N ILE A 22 0.00 3.08 7.87
CA ILE A 22 1.37 2.95 8.42
C ILE A 22 1.39 2.27 9.80
N PRO A 23 0.68 2.76 10.83
CA PRO A 23 0.70 2.10 12.15
C PRO A 23 0.12 0.68 12.12
N ILE A 24 -0.82 0.40 11.21
CA ILE A 24 -1.36 -0.96 11.01
C ILE A 24 -0.28 -1.86 10.40
N LEU A 25 0.46 -1.39 9.39
CA LEU A 25 1.54 -2.13 8.74
C LEU A 25 2.68 -2.42 9.70
N VAL A 26 3.11 -1.45 10.50
CA VAL A 26 4.14 -1.64 11.54
C VAL A 26 3.72 -2.73 12.54
N LEU A 27 2.44 -2.75 12.94
CA LEU A 27 1.91 -3.80 13.81
C LEU A 27 1.87 -5.16 13.12
N LEU A 28 1.38 -5.18 11.87
CA LEU A 28 1.19 -6.39 11.07
C LEU A 28 2.54 -7.04 10.78
N GLU A 29 3.56 -6.26 10.43
CA GLU A 29 4.93 -6.72 10.26
C GLU A 29 5.46 -7.43 11.52
N ARG A 30 5.32 -6.79 12.69
CA ARG A 30 5.75 -7.39 13.96
C ARG A 30 5.00 -8.66 14.33
N LYS A 31 3.72 -8.77 13.96
CA LYS A 31 2.92 -9.96 14.23
C LYS A 31 3.25 -11.10 13.29
N ILE A 32 3.38 -10.82 11.99
CA ILE A 32 3.73 -11.81 10.99
C ILE A 32 5.14 -12.33 11.24
N SER A 33 6.10 -11.45 11.50
CA SER A 33 7.47 -11.86 11.85
C SER A 33 7.49 -12.77 13.08
N ALA A 34 6.70 -12.42 14.09
CA ALA A 34 6.62 -13.19 15.33
C ALA A 34 5.95 -14.55 15.08
N PHE A 35 4.91 -14.61 14.25
CA PHE A 35 4.26 -15.85 13.84
C PHE A 35 5.21 -16.79 13.09
N ILE A 36 5.97 -16.29 12.12
CA ILE A 36 6.96 -17.08 11.36
C ILE A 36 8.07 -17.61 12.28
N GLN A 37 8.45 -16.83 13.29
CA GLN A 37 9.50 -17.16 14.25
C GLN A 37 8.98 -17.95 15.48
N ASP A 38 7.73 -18.40 15.46
CA ASP A 38 7.05 -19.07 16.59
C ASP A 38 7.23 -18.35 17.95
N ARG A 39 7.09 -17.02 17.94
CA ARG A 39 7.09 -16.18 19.14
C ARG A 39 5.88 -15.27 19.19
N PRO A 40 5.46 -14.80 20.37
CA PRO A 40 4.33 -13.87 20.46
C PRO A 40 4.75 -12.45 20.02
N GLY A 41 3.93 -11.84 19.17
CA GLY A 41 4.04 -10.41 18.85
C GLY A 41 3.63 -9.48 20.01
N PRO A 42 3.56 -8.16 19.78
CA PRO A 42 3.24 -7.17 20.83
C PRO A 42 1.92 -7.47 21.54
N ASN A 43 1.99 -7.77 22.85
CA ASN A 43 0.81 -8.24 23.61
C ASN A 43 0.66 -7.67 25.03
N ARG A 44 1.48 -6.67 25.43
CA ARG A 44 1.51 -6.13 26.80
C ARG A 44 0.93 -4.72 26.91
N THR A 45 1.22 -3.87 25.94
CA THR A 45 0.85 -2.46 25.91
C THR A 45 -0.67 -2.33 25.90
N ASN A 46 -1.20 -1.52 26.81
CA ASN A 46 -2.63 -1.34 26.99
C ASN A 46 -2.93 0.10 27.40
N ILE A 47 -4.10 0.59 27.01
CA ILE A 47 -4.69 1.83 27.51
C ILE A 47 -5.88 1.41 28.37
N ALA A 48 -5.92 1.88 29.62
CA ALA A 48 -6.98 1.55 30.59
C ALA A 48 -7.24 0.02 30.74
N GLY A 49 -6.21 -0.81 30.52
CA GLY A 49 -6.33 -2.26 30.60
C GLY A 49 -7.01 -2.94 29.39
N ILE A 50 -7.06 -2.28 28.22
CA ILE A 50 -7.44 -2.85 26.93
C ILE A 50 -6.22 -2.86 26.00
N ARG A 51 -5.87 -4.01 25.42
CA ARG A 51 -4.69 -4.20 24.55
C ARG A 51 -4.97 -3.99 23.05
N LEU A 52 -6.22 -4.11 22.61
CA LEU A 52 -6.65 -4.03 21.20
C LEU A 52 -5.76 -4.84 20.25
N GLY A 53 -5.40 -6.06 20.66
CA GLY A 53 -4.52 -6.93 19.88
C GLY A 53 -3.15 -6.34 19.55
N GLY A 54 -2.66 -5.33 20.28
CA GLY A 54 -1.36 -4.69 20.06
C GLY A 54 -1.39 -3.39 19.27
N ILE A 55 -2.55 -2.91 18.78
CA ILE A 55 -2.69 -1.62 18.07
C ILE A 55 -2.14 -0.46 18.92
N VAL A 56 -2.33 -0.54 20.23
CA VAL A 56 -1.81 0.44 21.20
C VAL A 56 -0.29 0.61 21.09
N GLN A 57 0.44 -0.45 20.72
CA GLN A 57 1.90 -0.36 20.56
C GLN A 57 2.28 0.56 19.40
N ALA A 58 1.59 0.47 18.26
CA ALA A 58 1.89 1.31 17.10
C ALA A 58 1.66 2.79 17.41
N LEU A 59 0.57 3.10 18.14
CA LEU A 59 0.29 4.45 18.63
C LEU A 59 1.35 4.94 19.63
N ALA A 60 1.79 4.06 20.54
CA ALA A 60 2.85 4.39 21.50
C ALA A 60 4.19 4.68 20.82
N ASP A 61 4.54 3.94 19.77
CA ASP A 61 5.77 4.15 19.00
C ASP A 61 5.72 5.49 18.24
N ALA A 62 4.58 5.82 17.61
CA ALA A 62 4.38 7.10 16.95
C ALA A 62 4.48 8.27 17.94
N LEU A 63 3.79 8.17 19.08
CA LEU A 63 3.82 9.19 20.13
C LEU A 63 5.22 9.35 20.73
N LYS A 64 5.93 8.24 20.93
CA LYS A 64 7.33 8.26 21.40
C LYS A 64 8.22 9.03 20.43
N LEU A 65 8.13 8.75 19.12
CA LEU A 65 8.96 9.42 18.12
C LEU A 65 8.64 10.91 18.00
N ALA A 66 7.38 11.31 18.20
CA ALA A 66 6.94 12.70 18.19
C ALA A 66 7.40 13.52 19.42
N ILE A 67 7.47 12.90 20.60
CA ILE A 67 7.90 13.56 21.85
C ILE A 67 9.42 13.52 22.04
N LYS A 68 10.09 12.55 21.41
CA LYS A 68 11.54 12.39 21.53
C LYS A 68 12.26 13.64 21.02
N GLU A 69 13.30 14.04 21.74
CA GLU A 69 14.18 15.15 21.32
C GLU A 69 14.84 14.83 19.98
N ASP A 70 14.76 15.79 19.04
CA ASP A 70 15.46 15.69 17.77
C ASP A 70 16.89 16.25 17.90
N PHE A 71 17.86 15.34 17.99
CA PHE A 71 19.28 15.66 18.10
C PHE A 71 19.92 15.84 16.73
N THR A 72 20.66 16.94 16.56
CA THR A 72 21.46 17.18 15.35
C THR A 72 22.96 17.14 15.70
N PRO A 73 23.74 16.19 15.16
CA PRO A 73 25.18 16.11 15.37
C PRO A 73 25.93 17.40 14.99
N LYS A 74 26.91 17.80 15.82
CA LYS A 74 27.76 18.99 15.59
C LYS A 74 28.60 18.92 14.30
N GLY A 75 28.83 17.71 13.79
CA GLY A 75 29.59 17.49 12.55
C GLY A 75 28.83 17.87 11.27
N ILE A 76 27.52 18.11 11.34
CA ILE A 76 26.70 18.41 10.16
C ILE A 76 27.02 19.83 9.66
N ARG A 77 27.44 19.93 8.40
CA ARG A 77 27.82 21.21 7.77
C ARG A 77 26.62 22.08 7.41
N SER A 78 25.52 21.47 6.98
CA SER A 78 24.31 22.16 6.56
C SER A 78 23.08 21.56 7.23
N LYS A 79 22.55 22.27 8.24
CA LYS A 79 21.30 21.90 8.91
C LYS A 79 20.10 21.94 7.96
N PHE A 80 20.13 22.84 6.98
CA PHE A 80 19.07 22.95 5.97
C PHE A 80 18.93 21.65 5.16
N LEU A 81 20.04 21.13 4.61
CA LEU A 81 20.02 19.89 3.82
C LEU A 81 19.65 18.68 4.68
N PHE A 82 20.11 18.65 5.92
CA PHE A 82 19.81 17.58 6.87
C PHE A 82 18.30 17.48 7.16
N VAL A 83 17.63 18.60 7.42
CA VAL A 83 16.18 18.61 7.66
C VAL A 83 15.38 18.39 6.36
N LEU A 84 15.89 18.91 5.24
CA LEU A 84 15.22 18.80 3.94
C LEU A 84 15.19 17.36 3.40
N ALA A 85 16.25 16.58 3.60
CA ALA A 85 16.37 15.22 3.06
C ALA A 85 15.18 14.29 3.41
N PRO A 86 14.81 14.09 4.69
CA PRO A 86 13.65 13.27 5.04
C PRO A 86 12.32 13.89 4.58
N MET A 87 12.22 15.23 4.54
CA MET A 87 11.01 15.91 4.05
C MET A 87 10.78 15.66 2.57
N VAL A 88 11.83 15.72 1.75
CA VAL A 88 11.76 15.44 0.31
C VAL A 88 11.35 13.99 0.08
N LEU A 89 11.98 13.04 0.77
CA LEU A 89 11.63 11.63 0.63
C LEU A 89 10.16 11.37 1.00
N PHE A 90 9.71 11.89 2.14
CA PHE A 90 8.33 11.76 2.58
C PHE A 90 7.35 12.40 1.58
N LEU A 91 7.64 13.61 1.11
CA LEU A 91 6.79 14.32 0.16
C LEU A 91 6.67 13.56 -1.17
N MET A 92 7.79 13.06 -1.72
CA MET A 92 7.77 12.29 -2.96
C MET A 92 6.98 10.99 -2.78
N SER A 93 7.15 10.28 -1.67
CA SER A 93 6.35 9.08 -1.38
C SER A 93 4.85 9.39 -1.32
N VAL A 94 4.43 10.47 -0.67
CA VAL A 94 3.01 10.87 -0.62
C VAL A 94 2.48 11.25 -2.01
N LEU A 95 3.27 11.99 -2.80
CA LEU A 95 2.87 12.39 -4.15
C LEU A 95 2.78 11.21 -5.12
N SER A 96 3.53 10.12 -4.88
CA SER A 96 3.52 8.93 -5.73
C SER A 96 2.15 8.24 -5.77
N ILE A 97 1.42 8.21 -4.66
CA ILE A 97 0.08 7.57 -4.59
C ILE A 97 -1.06 8.48 -5.06
N ALA A 98 -0.79 9.77 -5.23
CA ALA A 98 -1.83 10.79 -5.48
C ALA A 98 -2.63 10.57 -6.77
N VAL A 99 -2.03 9.87 -7.73
CA VAL A 99 -2.61 9.56 -9.06
C VAL A 99 -3.26 8.18 -9.14
N VAL A 100 -3.18 7.37 -8.08
CA VAL A 100 -3.76 6.02 -8.12
C VAL A 100 -5.28 6.10 -7.96
N PRO A 101 -6.07 5.53 -8.89
CA PRO A 101 -7.53 5.56 -8.83
C PRO A 101 -8.05 4.57 -7.78
N PHE A 102 -9.03 5.01 -6.99
CA PHE A 102 -9.67 4.16 -5.98
C PHE A 102 -11.13 3.80 -6.30
N SER A 103 -11.71 4.38 -7.35
CA SER A 103 -13.06 4.07 -7.87
C SER A 103 -13.16 4.57 -9.32
N ASP A 104 -14.21 4.18 -10.01
CA ASP A 104 -14.49 4.63 -11.38
C ASP A 104 -14.90 6.12 -11.45
N TYR A 105 -15.13 6.60 -12.67
CA TYR A 105 -15.65 7.93 -12.94
C TYR A 105 -16.98 8.18 -12.20
N TYR A 106 -17.01 9.22 -11.38
CA TYR A 106 -18.22 9.64 -10.69
C TYR A 106 -18.83 10.85 -11.36
N THR A 107 -20.09 10.72 -11.77
CA THR A 107 -20.80 11.77 -12.49
C THR A 107 -21.60 12.65 -11.52
N ILE A 108 -21.23 13.93 -11.39
CA ILE A 108 -22.06 14.94 -10.71
C ILE A 108 -22.65 15.85 -11.78
N ASN A 109 -23.97 16.02 -11.79
CA ASN A 109 -24.67 16.92 -12.73
C ASN A 109 -24.30 16.71 -14.22
N GLY A 110 -23.97 15.47 -14.62
CA GLY A 110 -23.57 15.13 -15.99
C GLY A 110 -22.08 15.29 -16.31
N VAL A 111 -21.28 15.86 -15.40
CA VAL A 111 -19.82 15.95 -15.55
C VAL A 111 -19.15 14.72 -14.94
N LYS A 112 -18.31 14.03 -15.72
CA LYS A 112 -17.49 12.90 -15.24
C LYS A 112 -16.28 13.44 -14.48
N HIS A 113 -16.04 12.91 -13.28
CA HIS A 113 -14.84 13.24 -12.55
C HIS A 113 -14.08 11.99 -12.11
N ILE A 114 -12.76 12.02 -12.28
CA ILE A 114 -11.83 10.94 -11.95
C ILE A 114 -11.66 10.83 -10.42
N MET A 115 -11.69 9.61 -9.88
CA MET A 115 -11.51 9.34 -8.45
C MET A 115 -10.05 9.07 -8.09
N GLN A 116 -9.26 10.14 -8.16
CA GLN A 116 -7.85 10.23 -7.77
C GLN A 116 -7.65 11.49 -6.90
N ALA A 117 -6.62 11.56 -6.05
CA ALA A 117 -6.37 12.79 -5.28
C ALA A 117 -6.00 13.97 -6.18
N VAL A 118 -5.15 13.72 -7.17
CA VAL A 118 -4.83 14.65 -8.24
C VAL A 118 -5.39 14.09 -9.53
N ALA A 119 -6.42 14.73 -10.07
CA ALA A 119 -6.99 14.33 -11.35
C ALA A 119 -6.01 14.70 -12.47
N PHE A 120 -5.22 13.73 -12.91
CA PHE A 120 -4.19 13.90 -13.94
C PHE A 120 -4.27 12.76 -14.95
N ASP A 121 -4.37 13.12 -16.24
CA ASP A 121 -4.56 12.13 -17.31
C ASP A 121 -3.30 11.26 -17.54
N GLY A 122 -2.12 11.79 -17.22
CA GLY A 122 -0.84 11.08 -17.33
C GLY A 122 -0.41 10.33 -16.08
N GLY A 123 -1.36 9.72 -15.35
CA GLY A 123 -1.12 9.14 -14.01
C GLY A 123 0.11 8.22 -13.92
N MET A 124 0.34 7.37 -14.93
CA MET A 124 1.52 6.49 -14.93
C MET A 124 2.85 7.26 -15.07
N LEU A 125 2.89 8.29 -15.93
CA LEU A 125 4.08 9.13 -16.10
C LEU A 125 4.36 9.98 -14.87
N TRP A 126 3.31 10.46 -14.20
CA TRP A 126 3.45 11.15 -12.91
C TRP A 126 4.13 10.26 -11.89
N TYR A 127 3.69 9.00 -11.77
CA TYR A 127 4.30 8.06 -10.85
C TYR A 127 5.79 7.86 -11.13
N LEU A 128 6.15 7.56 -12.38
CA LEU A 128 7.56 7.35 -12.77
C LEU A 128 8.42 8.59 -12.49
N GLY A 129 7.89 9.79 -12.78
CA GLY A 129 8.57 11.05 -12.50
C GLY A 129 8.78 11.29 -11.00
N VAL A 130 7.75 11.13 -10.18
CA VAL A 130 7.83 11.37 -8.73
C VAL A 130 8.67 10.30 -8.02
N ALA A 131 8.58 9.04 -8.44
CA ALA A 131 9.39 7.95 -7.90
C ALA A 131 10.89 8.26 -8.07
N SER A 132 11.31 8.70 -9.27
CA SER A 132 12.70 9.07 -9.55
C SER A 132 13.22 10.24 -8.68
N LEU A 133 12.32 11.13 -8.25
CA LEU A 133 12.70 12.25 -7.38
C LEU A 133 12.97 11.81 -5.93
N SER A 134 12.43 10.66 -5.51
CA SER A 134 12.63 10.12 -4.16
C SER A 134 14.10 9.76 -3.88
N VAL A 135 14.85 9.35 -4.92
CA VAL A 135 16.28 9.00 -4.84
C VAL A 135 17.13 10.16 -4.34
N TYR A 136 16.80 11.40 -4.74
CA TYR A 136 17.51 12.58 -4.26
C TYR A 136 17.38 12.76 -2.75
N GLY A 137 16.25 12.36 -2.16
CA GLY A 137 16.06 12.35 -0.70
C GLY A 137 17.07 11.43 0.00
N ILE A 138 17.29 10.23 -0.54
CA ILE A 138 18.26 9.25 -0.03
C ILE A 138 19.70 9.79 -0.16
N MET A 139 20.05 10.34 -1.33
CA MET A 139 21.38 10.89 -1.57
C MET A 139 21.70 12.10 -0.67
N LEU A 140 20.75 13.04 -0.56
CA LEU A 140 20.87 14.20 0.33
C LEU A 140 21.01 13.77 1.78
N ALA A 141 20.30 12.72 2.21
CA ALA A 141 20.37 12.23 3.57
C ALA A 141 21.79 11.80 3.96
N GLY A 142 22.43 10.96 3.14
CA GLY A 142 23.80 10.51 3.41
C GLY A 142 24.86 11.60 3.24
N PHE A 143 24.67 12.53 2.29
CA PHE A 143 25.56 13.67 2.11
C PHE A 143 25.50 14.65 3.29
N ALA A 144 24.30 14.96 3.79
CA ALA A 144 24.11 15.90 4.89
C ALA A 144 24.61 15.35 6.24
N SER A 145 24.59 14.02 6.43
CA SER A 145 25.03 13.33 7.65
C SER A 145 26.53 13.50 7.98
N ASN A 146 27.36 13.93 7.02
CA ASN A 146 28.81 14.12 7.19
C ASN A 146 29.54 12.92 7.85
N ASN A 147 29.11 11.70 7.55
CA ASN A 147 29.69 10.44 8.01
C ASN A 147 29.98 9.54 6.80
N LYS A 148 31.19 8.96 6.73
CA LYS A 148 31.64 8.11 5.61
C LYS A 148 30.73 6.90 5.40
N TYR A 149 30.28 6.26 6.47
CA TYR A 149 29.41 5.07 6.38
C TYR A 149 28.01 5.44 5.88
N SER A 150 27.48 6.58 6.34
CA SER A 150 26.18 7.07 5.90
C SER A 150 26.17 7.47 4.42
N LEU A 151 27.26 8.09 3.96
CA LEU A 151 27.45 8.42 2.55
C LEU A 151 27.61 7.17 1.66
N LEU A 152 28.37 6.16 2.10
CA LEU A 152 28.47 4.89 1.37
C LEU A 152 27.13 4.14 1.33
N GLY A 153 26.38 4.15 2.43
CA GLY A 153 25.06 3.57 2.50
C GLY A 153 24.05 4.25 1.57
N SER A 154 24.05 5.59 1.51
CA SER A 154 23.15 6.33 0.60
C SER A 154 23.50 6.09 -0.86
N LEU A 155 24.79 6.03 -1.22
CA LEU A 155 25.22 5.75 -2.59
C LEU A 155 24.81 4.34 -3.04
N ARG A 156 24.90 3.34 -2.15
CA ARG A 156 24.46 1.96 -2.44
C ARG A 156 22.96 1.88 -2.64
N ALA A 157 22.19 2.49 -1.74
CA ALA A 157 20.74 2.51 -1.83
C ALA A 157 20.27 3.25 -3.08
N ALA A 158 20.81 4.44 -3.36
CA ALA A 158 20.49 5.20 -4.57
C ALA A 158 20.84 4.42 -5.85
N SER A 159 22.02 3.80 -5.91
CA SER A 159 22.42 2.95 -7.03
C SER A 159 21.48 1.75 -7.22
N GLY A 160 21.00 1.16 -6.12
CA GLY A 160 19.98 0.12 -6.11
C GLY A 160 18.70 0.60 -6.77
N VAL A 161 18.07 1.62 -6.19
CA VAL A 161 16.80 2.20 -6.65
C VAL A 161 16.86 2.54 -8.15
N ILE A 162 17.88 3.30 -8.58
CA ILE A 162 18.07 3.68 -10.00
C ILE A 162 18.17 2.45 -10.92
N SER A 163 18.83 1.38 -10.47
CA SER A 163 19.01 0.17 -11.28
C SER A 163 17.69 -0.58 -11.53
N TYR A 164 16.71 -0.45 -10.63
CA TYR A 164 15.41 -1.12 -10.75
C TYR A 164 14.31 -0.20 -11.31
N GLU A 165 14.48 1.12 -11.28
CA GLU A 165 13.59 2.06 -11.96
C GLU A 165 13.51 1.81 -13.48
N ILE A 166 14.64 1.52 -14.12
CA ILE A 166 14.71 1.30 -15.57
C ILE A 166 13.90 0.06 -16.00
N PRO A 167 14.17 -1.16 -15.50
CA PRO A 167 13.39 -2.34 -15.87
C PRO A 167 11.92 -2.23 -15.43
N MET A 168 11.62 -1.55 -14.31
CA MET A 168 10.25 -1.25 -13.91
C MET A 168 9.54 -0.36 -14.94
N GLY A 169 10.18 0.73 -15.37
CA GLY A 169 9.64 1.63 -16.39
C GLY A 169 9.42 0.92 -17.72
N LEU A 170 10.32 0.04 -18.14
CA LEU A 170 10.15 -0.77 -19.35
C LEU A 170 8.98 -1.77 -19.23
N ALA A 171 8.81 -2.41 -18.07
CA ALA A 171 7.65 -3.27 -17.80
C ALA A 171 6.33 -2.49 -17.81
N VAL A 172 6.34 -1.24 -17.35
CA VAL A 172 5.17 -0.35 -17.46
C VAL A 172 4.89 0.02 -18.90
N VAL A 173 5.91 0.33 -19.70
CA VAL A 173 5.74 0.68 -21.12
C VAL A 173 5.06 -0.45 -21.90
N SER A 174 5.41 -1.72 -21.64
CA SER A 174 4.71 -2.83 -22.26
C SER A 174 3.23 -2.89 -21.86
N MET A 175 2.88 -2.58 -20.61
CA MET A 175 1.48 -2.49 -20.17
C MET A 175 0.74 -1.32 -20.85
N MET A 176 1.39 -0.17 -21.01
CA MET A 176 0.83 0.99 -21.72
C MET A 176 0.49 0.67 -23.18
N ILE A 177 1.34 -0.11 -23.86
CA ILE A 177 1.09 -0.56 -25.24
C ILE A 177 -0.13 -1.48 -25.29
N THR A 178 -0.28 -2.41 -24.33
CA THR A 178 -1.43 -3.32 -24.29
C THR A 178 -2.74 -2.60 -23.99
N TYR A 179 -2.75 -1.67 -23.03
CA TYR A 179 -3.97 -0.95 -22.67
C TYR A 179 -4.26 0.27 -23.56
N SER A 180 -3.35 0.62 -24.46
CA SER A 180 -3.48 1.78 -25.37
C SER A 180 -3.82 3.10 -24.64
N SER A 181 -3.39 3.24 -23.39
CA SER A 181 -3.63 4.44 -22.56
C SER A 181 -2.43 4.69 -21.63
N ILE A 182 -2.42 5.87 -21.02
CA ILE A 182 -1.47 6.31 -19.99
C ILE A 182 -2.20 6.54 -18.65
N ASN A 183 -3.54 6.65 -18.70
CA ASN A 183 -4.37 6.87 -17.54
C ASN A 183 -4.60 5.55 -16.80
N LEU A 184 -4.34 5.56 -15.49
CA LEU A 184 -4.52 4.39 -14.63
C LEU A 184 -5.98 3.97 -14.51
N ASN A 185 -6.95 4.88 -14.70
CA ASN A 185 -8.37 4.50 -14.66
C ASN A 185 -8.75 3.63 -15.87
N ASP A 186 -8.24 3.98 -17.04
CA ASP A 186 -8.50 3.23 -18.27
C ASP A 186 -7.86 1.83 -18.22
N PHE A 187 -6.75 1.67 -17.49
CA PHE A 187 -6.16 0.34 -17.23
C PHE A 187 -7.15 -0.55 -16.49
N VAL A 188 -7.80 -0.01 -15.46
CA VAL A 188 -8.80 -0.76 -14.68
C VAL A 188 -10.02 -1.07 -15.53
N SER A 189 -10.48 -0.11 -16.35
CA SER A 189 -11.61 -0.32 -17.28
C SER A 189 -11.32 -1.44 -18.27
N TYR A 190 -10.13 -1.49 -18.88
CA TYR A 190 -9.73 -2.58 -19.79
C TYR A 190 -9.76 -3.95 -19.09
N GLN A 191 -9.38 -4.01 -17.82
CA GLN A 191 -9.33 -5.26 -17.05
C GLN A 191 -10.70 -5.79 -16.62
N GLN A 192 -11.79 -5.02 -16.84
CA GLN A 192 -13.15 -5.48 -16.59
C GLN A 192 -13.65 -6.45 -17.66
N ASP A 193 -13.04 -6.44 -18.85
CA ASP A 193 -13.35 -7.39 -19.91
C ASP A 193 -12.93 -8.82 -19.51
N SER A 194 -13.47 -9.80 -20.24
CA SER A 194 -13.13 -11.21 -20.04
C SER A 194 -12.10 -11.67 -21.06
N PHE A 195 -10.98 -12.21 -20.58
CA PHE A 195 -9.94 -12.84 -21.40
C PHE A 195 -9.91 -14.34 -21.12
N LEU A 196 -10.16 -15.17 -22.14
CA LEU A 196 -10.21 -16.65 -22.03
C LEU A 196 -11.17 -17.16 -20.92
N GLY A 197 -12.27 -16.43 -20.67
CA GLY A 197 -13.24 -16.76 -19.62
C GLY A 197 -12.82 -16.40 -18.19
N LEU A 198 -11.62 -15.84 -18.01
CA LEU A 198 -11.15 -15.23 -16.77
C LEU A 198 -11.25 -13.71 -16.87
N PRO A 199 -11.22 -12.97 -15.73
CA PRO A 199 -11.07 -11.52 -15.79
C PRO A 199 -9.78 -11.18 -16.52
N ALA A 200 -9.81 -10.17 -17.39
CA ALA A 200 -8.67 -9.71 -18.18
C ALA A 200 -7.62 -8.98 -17.31
N TRP A 201 -7.24 -9.56 -16.18
CA TRP A 201 -6.25 -9.05 -15.27
C TRP A 201 -4.88 -9.01 -15.93
N GLY A 202 -4.15 -7.92 -15.70
CA GLY A 202 -2.82 -7.71 -16.30
C GLY A 202 -1.83 -8.83 -16.01
N ILE A 203 -1.96 -9.54 -14.89
CA ILE A 203 -1.11 -10.69 -14.58
C ILE A 203 -1.26 -11.84 -15.58
N PHE A 204 -2.46 -12.04 -16.14
CA PHE A 204 -2.72 -13.07 -17.13
C PHE A 204 -2.39 -12.61 -18.55
N ILE A 205 -2.58 -11.31 -18.83
CA ILE A 205 -2.26 -10.74 -20.14
C ILE A 205 -0.75 -10.61 -20.34
N GLN A 206 -0.04 -10.10 -19.34
CA GLN A 206 1.41 -9.93 -19.36
C GLN A 206 2.07 -10.47 -18.09
N PRO A 207 2.24 -11.80 -17.98
CA PRO A 207 2.87 -12.40 -16.81
C PRO A 207 4.34 -11.98 -16.63
N LEU A 208 5.07 -11.78 -17.74
CA LEU A 208 6.48 -11.36 -17.68
C LEU A 208 6.63 -9.93 -17.15
N ALA A 209 5.79 -9.00 -17.61
CA ALA A 209 5.74 -7.64 -17.05
C ALA A 209 5.39 -7.64 -15.56
N ALA A 210 4.41 -8.47 -15.15
CA ALA A 210 4.00 -8.59 -13.76
C ALA A 210 5.16 -9.05 -12.86
N ILE A 211 5.89 -10.09 -13.28
CA ILE A 211 7.04 -10.59 -12.51
C ILE A 211 8.14 -9.52 -12.42
N ILE A 212 8.49 -8.89 -13.53
CA ILE A 212 9.52 -7.84 -13.55
C ILE A 212 9.12 -6.68 -12.66
N PHE A 213 7.88 -6.19 -12.79
CA PHE A 213 7.37 -5.07 -12.01
C PHE A 213 7.34 -5.39 -10.51
N ILE A 214 6.82 -6.56 -10.12
CA ILE A 214 6.77 -6.97 -8.72
C ILE A 214 8.18 -7.07 -8.12
N VAL A 215 9.13 -7.68 -8.83
CA VAL A 215 10.53 -7.79 -8.35
C VAL A 215 11.17 -6.41 -8.23
N CYS A 216 10.97 -5.51 -9.19
CA CYS A 216 11.48 -4.15 -9.11
C CYS A 216 10.81 -3.34 -8.00
N ALA A 217 9.50 -3.52 -7.77
CA ALA A 217 8.77 -2.88 -6.68
C ALA A 217 9.33 -3.28 -5.31
N PHE A 218 9.72 -4.55 -5.13
CA PHE A 218 10.44 -4.98 -3.93
C PHE A 218 11.79 -4.27 -3.77
N ALA A 219 12.57 -4.16 -4.85
CA ALA A 219 13.86 -3.49 -4.82
C ALA A 219 13.76 -1.99 -4.53
N GLU A 220 12.78 -1.30 -5.13
CA GLU A 220 12.54 0.13 -4.94
C GLU A 220 12.25 0.48 -3.48
N THR A 221 11.48 -0.37 -2.78
CA THR A 221 11.10 -0.12 -1.40
C THR A 221 12.26 -0.21 -0.41
N ASN A 222 13.47 -0.59 -0.84
CA ASN A 222 14.69 -0.73 -0.04
C ASN A 222 14.48 -1.59 1.23
N ARG A 223 13.60 -2.60 1.15
CA ARG A 223 13.33 -3.53 2.25
C ARG A 223 13.86 -4.91 1.91
N ALA A 224 14.17 -5.69 2.94
CA ALA A 224 14.60 -7.07 2.75
C ALA A 224 13.55 -7.84 1.91
N PRO A 225 13.96 -8.60 0.89
CA PRO A 225 15.32 -9.11 0.64
C PRO A 225 16.29 -8.17 -0.11
N PHE A 226 15.83 -7.01 -0.61
CA PHE A 226 16.61 -6.04 -1.38
C PHE A 226 17.07 -4.83 -0.56
N ASP A 227 17.45 -5.06 0.70
CA ASP A 227 17.89 -4.01 1.61
C ASP A 227 19.37 -3.71 1.42
N LEU A 228 19.67 -2.67 0.62
CA LEU A 228 21.04 -2.24 0.32
C LEU A 228 21.53 -1.15 1.27
N ALA A 229 20.60 -0.50 1.99
CA ALA A 229 20.84 0.59 2.91
C ALA A 229 21.16 0.11 4.32
N GLU A 230 20.55 -0.99 4.77
CA GLU A 230 20.85 -1.60 6.06
C GLU A 230 21.79 -2.80 5.88
N GLY A 231 22.87 -2.81 6.64
CA GLY A 231 23.86 -3.88 6.57
C GLY A 231 24.61 -3.98 7.89
N GLU A 232 24.19 -4.91 8.74
CA GLU A 232 24.64 -5.05 10.14
C GLU A 232 26.17 -5.06 10.30
N SER A 233 26.90 -5.59 9.32
CA SER A 233 28.37 -5.71 9.36
C SER A 233 29.13 -4.66 8.52
N GLU A 234 28.47 -3.96 7.59
CA GLU A 234 29.15 -3.10 6.59
C GLU A 234 28.86 -1.61 6.77
N ILE A 235 27.58 -1.25 6.96
CA ILE A 235 27.10 0.14 6.98
C ILE A 235 26.12 0.43 8.12
N VAL A 236 25.88 -0.56 8.99
CA VAL A 236 24.96 -0.53 10.14
C VAL A 236 23.52 -0.21 9.71
N ALA A 237 23.15 1.08 9.66
CA ALA A 237 21.82 1.59 9.31
C ALA A 237 21.87 2.58 8.11
N GLY A 238 22.99 2.62 7.39
CA GLY A 238 23.16 3.41 6.17
C GLY A 238 22.83 4.89 6.33
N TYR A 239 21.90 5.39 5.50
CA TYR A 239 21.58 6.81 5.43
C TYR A 239 20.70 7.30 6.61
N HIS A 240 20.12 6.41 7.42
CA HIS A 240 19.34 6.78 8.60
C HIS A 240 20.18 7.06 9.84
N LEU A 241 21.46 6.66 9.84
CA LEU A 241 22.28 6.49 11.05
C LEU A 241 22.38 7.73 11.96
N GLU A 242 22.45 8.93 11.37
CA GLU A 242 22.60 10.19 12.12
C GLU A 242 21.27 10.86 12.47
N TYR A 243 20.14 10.32 11.97
CA TYR A 243 18.81 10.92 12.15
C TYR A 243 18.13 10.41 13.41
N SER A 244 17.36 11.28 14.05
CA SER A 244 16.67 10.98 15.30
C SER A 244 15.20 11.42 15.28
N ALA A 245 14.45 10.99 16.29
CA ALA A 245 13.05 11.39 16.55
C ALA A 245 12.17 11.46 15.30
N MET A 246 11.64 12.64 14.97
CA MET A 246 10.71 12.86 13.85
C MET A 246 11.39 12.77 12.50
N SER A 247 12.63 13.24 12.38
CA SER A 247 13.41 13.15 11.13
C SER A 247 13.64 11.70 10.72
N PHE A 248 13.93 10.83 11.70
CA PHE A 248 14.00 9.39 11.53
C PHE A 248 12.62 8.76 11.23
N ALA A 249 11.57 9.21 11.93
CA ALA A 249 10.21 8.73 11.68
C ALA A 249 9.76 9.00 10.23
N MET A 250 10.14 10.15 9.65
CA MET A 250 9.82 10.50 8.27
C MET A 250 10.44 9.54 7.27
N PHE A 251 11.68 9.08 7.47
CA PHE A 251 12.28 8.04 6.61
C PHE A 251 11.48 6.74 6.64
N PHE A 252 11.17 6.25 7.84
CA PHE A 252 10.36 5.04 7.95
C PHE A 252 8.96 5.20 7.38
N MET A 253 8.28 6.32 7.65
CA MET A 253 6.99 6.59 7.04
C MET A 253 7.09 6.61 5.52
N ALA A 254 8.09 7.28 4.95
CA ALA A 254 8.28 7.36 3.50
C ALA A 254 8.46 5.97 2.85
N GLU A 255 9.18 5.05 3.51
CA GLU A 255 9.33 3.67 3.03
C GLU A 255 8.00 2.89 3.07
N TYR A 256 7.21 3.00 4.16
CA TYR A 256 5.89 2.36 4.23
C TYR A 256 4.90 2.96 3.23
N ILE A 257 5.00 4.26 2.97
CA ILE A 257 4.18 4.95 1.97
C ILE A 257 4.57 4.47 0.57
N ALA A 258 5.87 4.38 0.26
CA ALA A 258 6.35 3.86 -1.01
C ALA A 258 5.90 2.39 -1.23
N MET A 259 5.97 1.56 -0.19
CA MET A 259 5.46 0.18 -0.23
C MET A 259 3.94 0.13 -0.49
N THR A 260 3.19 1.05 0.12
CA THR A 260 1.74 1.18 -0.10
C THR A 260 1.44 1.63 -1.53
N ALA A 261 2.18 2.62 -2.05
CA ALA A 261 2.04 3.10 -3.41
C ALA A 261 2.36 2.02 -4.44
N MET A 262 3.46 1.27 -4.24
CA MET A 262 3.83 0.11 -5.07
C MET A 262 2.75 -0.97 -5.05
N SER A 263 2.23 -1.30 -3.87
CA SER A 263 1.16 -2.29 -3.74
C SER A 263 -0.12 -1.84 -4.43
N ALA A 264 -0.46 -0.56 -4.30
CA ALA A 264 -1.61 0.05 -4.96
C ALA A 264 -1.48 0.05 -6.49
N LEU A 265 -0.27 0.29 -7.02
CA LEU A 265 0.01 0.17 -8.45
C LEU A 265 -0.03 -1.26 -8.94
N ILE A 266 0.51 -2.22 -8.20
CA ILE A 266 0.40 -3.65 -8.56
C ILE A 266 -1.08 -4.04 -8.69
N VAL A 267 -1.91 -3.60 -7.74
CA VAL A 267 -3.36 -3.84 -7.78
C VAL A 267 -4.01 -3.20 -9.01
N THR A 268 -3.65 -1.95 -9.32
CA THR A 268 -4.21 -1.18 -10.44
C THR A 268 -3.77 -1.71 -11.80
N ILE A 269 -2.48 -2.05 -11.96
CA ILE A 269 -1.89 -2.47 -13.24
C ILE A 269 -2.14 -3.96 -13.51
N PHE A 270 -2.23 -4.81 -12.48
CA PHE A 270 -2.27 -6.27 -12.69
C PHE A 270 -3.51 -6.98 -12.13
N PHE A 271 -4.25 -6.41 -11.18
CA PHE A 271 -5.36 -7.11 -10.48
C PHE A 271 -6.72 -6.40 -10.56
N GLY A 272 -6.96 -5.58 -11.58
CA GLY A 272 -8.28 -4.97 -11.78
C GLY A 272 -8.57 -3.77 -10.88
N GLY A 273 -7.57 -3.16 -10.23
CA GLY A 273 -7.78 -1.97 -9.40
C GLY A 273 -8.93 -2.13 -8.39
N TYR A 274 -9.91 -1.24 -8.48
CA TYR A 274 -11.13 -1.22 -7.67
C TYR A 274 -12.24 -2.17 -8.15
N SER A 275 -12.18 -2.72 -9.37
CA SER A 275 -13.24 -3.56 -9.90
C SER A 275 -13.30 -4.94 -9.23
N LEU A 276 -14.49 -5.50 -9.12
CA LEU A 276 -14.67 -6.90 -8.71
C LEU A 276 -14.48 -7.82 -9.93
N PRO A 277 -14.03 -9.07 -9.72
CA PRO A 277 -14.01 -10.04 -10.81
C PRO A 277 -15.40 -10.13 -11.47
N TYR A 278 -15.46 -9.97 -12.78
CA TYR A 278 -16.67 -10.07 -13.60
C TYR A 278 -17.77 -9.03 -13.34
N LEU A 279 -17.55 -8.06 -12.47
CA LEU A 279 -18.55 -7.04 -12.13
C LEU A 279 -17.98 -5.65 -12.39
N SER A 280 -18.61 -4.93 -13.32
CA SER A 280 -18.30 -3.53 -13.57
C SER A 280 -18.97 -2.61 -12.56
N THR A 281 -18.46 -1.39 -12.42
CA THR A 281 -19.10 -0.37 -11.57
C THR A 281 -20.53 -0.06 -12.03
N SER A 282 -20.81 -0.13 -13.34
CA SER A 282 -22.18 -0.01 -13.86
C SER A 282 -23.09 -1.14 -13.38
N ASP A 283 -22.59 -2.37 -13.29
CA ASP A 283 -23.39 -3.52 -12.81
C ASP A 283 -23.71 -3.40 -11.33
N LEU A 284 -22.77 -2.85 -10.53
CA LEU A 284 -22.99 -2.55 -9.11
C LEU A 284 -24.10 -1.51 -8.91
N VAL A 285 -24.14 -0.49 -9.77
CA VAL A 285 -25.17 0.56 -9.73
C VAL A 285 -26.55 0.01 -10.11
N GLN A 286 -26.61 -0.89 -11.10
CA GLN A 286 -27.87 -1.51 -11.53
C GLN A 286 -28.40 -2.52 -10.50
N ASN A 287 -27.51 -3.32 -9.89
CA ASN A 287 -27.87 -4.40 -8.98
C ASN A 287 -27.64 -4.04 -7.50
N TYR A 288 -27.90 -2.78 -7.12
CA TYR A 288 -27.60 -2.27 -5.77
C TYR A 288 -28.28 -3.08 -4.65
N GLU A 289 -29.45 -3.68 -4.92
CA GLU A 289 -30.21 -4.50 -3.98
C GLU A 289 -29.45 -5.76 -3.57
N ILE A 290 -28.89 -6.46 -4.56
CA ILE A 290 -28.07 -7.67 -4.36
C ILE A 290 -26.77 -7.28 -3.64
N VAL A 291 -26.18 -6.15 -4.01
CA VAL A 291 -24.96 -5.63 -3.36
C VAL A 291 -25.20 -5.35 -1.88
N LEU A 292 -26.30 -4.68 -1.51
CA LEU A 292 -26.63 -4.40 -0.10
C LEU A 292 -26.84 -5.68 0.71
N LEU A 293 -27.55 -6.66 0.14
CA LEU A 293 -27.76 -7.95 0.79
C LEU A 293 -26.44 -8.73 0.93
N GLY A 294 -25.60 -8.70 -0.10
CA GLY A 294 -24.27 -9.29 -0.08
C GLY A 294 -23.36 -8.67 0.99
N ILE A 295 -23.38 -7.34 1.14
CA ILE A 295 -22.64 -6.62 2.18
C ILE A 295 -23.12 -7.03 3.57
N ALA A 296 -24.45 -7.07 3.79
CA ALA A 296 -25.02 -7.48 5.08
C ALA A 296 -24.55 -8.90 5.45
N VAL A 297 -24.75 -9.87 4.55
CA VAL A 297 -24.32 -11.26 4.75
C VAL A 297 -22.81 -11.35 5.00
N PHE A 298 -21.99 -10.63 4.23
CA PHE A 298 -20.55 -10.63 4.39
C PHE A 298 -20.12 -10.10 5.77
N ILE A 299 -20.72 -8.99 6.24
CA ILE A 299 -20.41 -8.37 7.52
C ILE A 299 -20.86 -9.27 8.67
N SER A 300 -22.05 -9.88 8.61
CA SER A 300 -22.48 -10.82 9.65
C SER A 300 -21.57 -12.05 9.72
N LEU A 301 -21.19 -12.62 8.57
CA LEU A 301 -20.27 -13.76 8.50
C LEU A 301 -18.88 -13.39 9.03
N PHE A 302 -18.33 -12.26 8.59
CA PHE A 302 -17.02 -11.78 9.04
C PHE A 302 -17.03 -11.51 10.54
N GLY A 303 -18.11 -10.90 11.07
CA GLY A 303 -18.31 -10.69 12.50
C GLY A 303 -18.33 -12.00 13.28
N ALA A 304 -19.05 -13.01 12.80
CA ALA A 304 -19.11 -14.33 13.42
C ALA A 304 -17.74 -15.04 13.43
N VAL A 305 -17.02 -15.00 12.30
CA VAL A 305 -15.66 -15.55 12.17
C VAL A 305 -14.70 -14.82 13.11
N PHE A 306 -14.77 -13.50 13.19
CA PHE A 306 -13.93 -12.70 14.07
C PHE A 306 -14.20 -13.03 15.55
N ILE A 307 -15.47 -13.12 15.96
CA ILE A 307 -15.84 -13.55 17.33
C ILE A 307 -15.25 -14.93 17.61
N PHE A 308 -15.49 -15.91 16.73
CA PHE A 308 -14.95 -17.25 16.89
C PHE A 308 -13.42 -17.25 17.03
N TRP A 309 -12.74 -16.49 16.18
CA TRP A 309 -11.29 -16.33 16.21
C TRP A 309 -10.78 -15.72 17.53
N THR A 310 -11.46 -14.68 18.06
CA THR A 310 -11.07 -14.06 19.34
C THR A 310 -11.23 -15.03 20.50
N TYR A 311 -12.33 -15.80 20.55
CA TYR A 311 -12.54 -16.81 21.60
C TYR A 311 -11.52 -17.95 21.52
N LYS A 312 -11.13 -18.36 20.31
CA LYS A 312 -10.13 -19.41 20.11
C LYS A 312 -8.71 -18.95 20.50
N ASN A 313 -8.32 -17.74 20.10
CA ASN A 313 -6.92 -17.32 20.17
C ASN A 313 -6.58 -16.44 21.39
N ASN A 314 -7.55 -15.72 21.96
CA ASN A 314 -7.32 -14.85 23.12
C ASN A 314 -7.66 -15.57 24.44
N VAL A 315 -7.01 -16.71 24.68
CA VAL A 315 -7.20 -17.54 25.88
C VAL A 315 -6.02 -17.35 26.83
N THR A 316 -6.27 -17.27 28.14
CA THR A 316 -5.21 -17.30 29.16
C THR A 316 -4.68 -18.70 29.39
N ARG A 317 -3.35 -18.84 29.49
CA ARG A 317 -2.74 -20.09 29.95
C ARG A 317 -2.93 -20.32 31.46
N TYR A 318 -3.14 -19.26 32.24
CA TYR A 318 -3.30 -19.31 33.70
C TYR A 318 -4.72 -18.91 34.11
N LYS A 319 -5.38 -19.74 34.92
CA LYS A 319 -6.70 -19.45 35.46
C LYS A 319 -6.58 -18.51 36.66
N THR A 320 -6.71 -17.20 36.44
CA THR A 320 -6.77 -16.17 37.49
C THR A 320 -8.19 -15.65 37.67
N THR A 321 -8.58 -15.27 38.90
CA THR A 321 -9.93 -14.77 39.24
C THR A 321 -10.32 -13.50 38.47
N TYR A 322 -9.35 -12.62 38.19
CA TYR A 322 -9.55 -11.39 37.40
C TYR A 322 -8.78 -11.46 36.08
N ASP A 323 -9.33 -12.19 35.11
CA ASP A 323 -8.72 -12.35 33.81
C ASP A 323 -9.05 -11.17 32.86
N LYS A 324 -8.03 -10.36 32.56
CA LYS A 324 -8.12 -9.24 31.61
C LYS A 324 -8.53 -9.71 30.20
N ARG A 325 -8.14 -10.93 29.76
CA ARG A 325 -8.45 -11.45 28.41
C ARG A 325 -9.92 -11.81 28.25
N LYS A 326 -10.56 -12.37 29.30
CA LYS A 326 -12.01 -12.63 29.29
C LYS A 326 -12.82 -11.34 29.17
N ARG A 327 -12.39 -10.29 29.86
CA ARG A 327 -12.99 -8.95 29.75
C ARG A 327 -12.82 -8.36 28.35
N GLU A 328 -11.63 -8.49 27.77
CA GLU A 328 -11.37 -8.08 26.38
C GLU A 328 -12.23 -8.85 25.37
N ASN A 329 -12.37 -10.16 25.51
CA ASN A 329 -13.24 -10.95 24.61
C ASN A 329 -14.69 -10.55 24.71
N LYS A 330 -15.19 -10.26 25.92
CA LYS A 330 -16.55 -9.72 26.09
C LYS A 330 -16.69 -8.34 25.44
N PHE A 331 -15.68 -7.49 25.54
CA PHE A 331 -15.65 -6.19 24.87
C PHE A 331 -15.65 -6.35 23.35
N TYR A 332 -14.80 -7.21 22.78
CA TYR A 332 -14.78 -7.49 21.34
C TYR A 332 -16.12 -8.04 20.88
N LEU A 333 -16.71 -9.01 21.58
CA LEU A 333 -18.03 -9.57 21.27
C LEU A 333 -19.11 -8.48 21.19
N ILE A 334 -19.22 -7.65 22.24
CA ILE A 334 -20.24 -6.60 22.28
C ILE A 334 -19.98 -5.57 21.19
N SER A 335 -18.75 -5.12 21.03
CA SER A 335 -18.38 -4.14 20.00
C SER A 335 -18.69 -4.65 18.60
N THR A 336 -18.32 -5.90 18.29
CA THR A 336 -18.53 -6.48 16.95
C THR A 336 -20.01 -6.70 16.68
N LEU A 337 -20.78 -7.14 17.68
CA LEU A 337 -22.21 -7.38 17.53
C LEU A 337 -22.97 -6.07 17.34
N ILE A 338 -22.60 -4.99 18.07
CA ILE A 338 -23.16 -3.65 17.85
C ILE A 338 -22.85 -3.16 16.44
N THR A 339 -21.61 -3.29 15.96
CA THR A 339 -21.24 -2.82 14.61
C THR A 339 -21.95 -3.61 13.52
N VAL A 340 -22.07 -4.94 13.66
CA VAL A 340 -22.77 -5.79 12.70
C VAL A 340 -24.25 -5.42 12.65
N ILE A 341 -24.92 -5.34 13.81
CA ILE A 341 -26.35 -4.99 13.86
C ILE A 341 -26.59 -3.59 13.29
N LEU A 342 -25.72 -2.63 13.60
CA LEU A 342 -25.88 -1.25 13.11
C LEU A 342 -25.73 -1.19 11.58
N ILE A 343 -24.74 -1.87 11.01
CA ILE A 343 -24.55 -1.88 9.56
C ILE A 343 -25.67 -2.67 8.87
N ASP A 344 -26.05 -3.85 9.39
CA ASP A 344 -27.14 -4.65 8.83
C ASP A 344 -28.48 -3.91 8.88
N ALA A 345 -28.74 -3.16 9.96
CA ALA A 345 -29.93 -2.30 10.06
C ALA A 345 -29.92 -1.16 9.03
N ILE A 346 -28.76 -0.55 8.78
CA ILE A 346 -28.61 0.46 7.72
C ILE A 346 -28.83 -0.16 6.34
N CYS A 347 -28.21 -1.31 6.05
CA CYS A 347 -28.39 -2.02 4.79
C CYS A 347 -29.85 -2.41 4.56
N PHE A 348 -30.53 -2.92 5.59
CA PHE A 348 -31.94 -3.29 5.51
C PHE A 348 -32.86 -2.08 5.33
N TYR A 349 -32.58 -0.97 6.01
CA TYR A 349 -33.31 0.27 5.82
C TYR A 349 -33.16 0.81 4.39
N LEU A 350 -31.92 0.82 3.88
CA LEU A 350 -31.60 1.24 2.52
C LEU A 350 -32.23 0.34 1.46
N TYR A 351 -32.25 -0.97 1.70
CA TYR A 351 -32.92 -1.94 0.83
C TYR A 351 -34.42 -1.66 0.71
N ASN A 352 -35.11 -1.42 1.83
CA ASN A 352 -36.57 -1.21 1.82
C ASN A 352 -36.99 0.19 1.37
N SER A 353 -36.16 1.22 1.60
CA SER A 353 -36.46 2.60 1.20
C SER A 353 -36.22 2.85 -0.29
N GLY A 354 -35.42 1.99 -0.95
CA GLY A 354 -34.99 2.17 -2.33
C GLY A 354 -33.93 3.27 -2.46
N LEU A 355 -32.90 3.04 -3.27
CA LEU A 355 -31.85 4.03 -3.50
C LEU A 355 -32.21 4.92 -4.69
N THR A 356 -31.99 6.22 -4.54
CA THR A 356 -31.96 7.13 -5.69
C THR A 356 -30.76 6.79 -6.60
N THR A 357 -30.79 7.21 -7.87
CA THR A 357 -29.67 7.00 -8.82
C THR A 357 -28.33 7.56 -8.31
N GLN A 358 -28.36 8.62 -7.49
CA GLN A 358 -27.15 9.15 -6.85
C GLN A 358 -26.73 8.29 -5.65
N GLY A 359 -27.70 7.76 -4.90
CA GLY A 359 -27.44 6.83 -3.80
C GLY A 359 -26.76 5.54 -4.27
N SER A 360 -27.22 4.93 -5.36
CA SER A 360 -26.62 3.70 -5.88
C SER A 360 -25.18 3.92 -6.40
N LYS A 361 -24.92 5.08 -7.02
CA LYS A 361 -23.55 5.49 -7.39
C LYS A 361 -22.65 5.69 -6.18
N PHE A 362 -23.17 6.26 -5.09
CA PHE A 362 -22.42 6.40 -3.85
C PHE A 362 -22.11 5.05 -3.20
N LEU A 363 -23.06 4.12 -3.21
CA LEU A 363 -22.83 2.75 -2.74
C LEU A 363 -21.73 2.06 -3.54
N ALA A 364 -21.78 2.14 -4.87
CA ALA A 364 -20.76 1.57 -5.74
C ALA A 364 -19.37 2.15 -5.44
N LEU A 365 -19.27 3.47 -5.23
CA LEU A 365 -18.02 4.13 -4.83
C LEU A 365 -17.46 3.59 -3.50
N VAL A 366 -18.31 3.36 -2.50
CA VAL A 366 -17.87 2.79 -1.21
C VAL A 366 -17.38 1.35 -1.38
N VAL A 367 -18.05 0.56 -2.23
CA VAL A 367 -17.65 -0.82 -2.54
C VAL A 367 -16.30 -0.83 -3.27
N ASP A 368 -16.16 -0.04 -4.33
CA ASP A 368 -14.92 0.12 -5.10
C ASP A 368 -13.73 0.49 -4.19
N MET A 369 -13.89 1.49 -3.33
CA MET A 369 -12.87 1.88 -2.34
C MET A 369 -12.49 0.74 -1.40
N SER A 370 -13.48 -0.03 -0.96
CA SER A 370 -13.28 -1.14 -0.04
C SER A 370 -12.52 -2.28 -0.73
N VAL A 371 -12.89 -2.60 -1.97
CA VAL A 371 -12.24 -3.63 -2.80
C VAL A 371 -10.79 -3.24 -3.08
N PHE A 372 -10.55 -2.00 -3.52
CA PHE A 372 -9.20 -1.46 -3.73
C PHE A 372 -8.35 -1.54 -2.47
N SER A 373 -8.90 -1.12 -1.33
CA SER A 373 -8.20 -1.17 -0.02
C SER A 373 -7.86 -2.60 0.39
N ILE A 374 -8.79 -3.55 0.23
CA ILE A 374 -8.60 -4.97 0.56
C ILE A 374 -7.53 -5.60 -0.33
N LYS A 375 -7.60 -5.39 -1.66
CA LYS A 375 -6.59 -5.91 -2.58
C LYS A 375 -5.21 -5.33 -2.28
N THR A 376 -5.13 -4.04 -1.99
CA THR A 376 -3.87 -3.38 -1.61
C THR A 376 -3.31 -3.97 -0.32
N LEU A 377 -4.15 -4.24 0.68
CA LEU A 377 -3.77 -4.92 1.92
C LEU A 377 -3.27 -6.36 1.69
N ILE A 378 -3.86 -7.10 0.75
CA ILE A 378 -3.41 -8.45 0.39
C ILE A 378 -2.00 -8.38 -0.21
N VAL A 379 -1.74 -7.43 -1.13
CA VAL A 379 -0.40 -7.26 -1.70
C VAL A 379 0.61 -6.82 -0.63
N LEU A 380 0.24 -5.90 0.26
CA LEU A 380 1.08 -5.50 1.41
C LEU A 380 1.39 -6.68 2.34
N PHE A 381 0.42 -7.56 2.58
CA PHE A 381 0.63 -8.79 3.34
C PHE A 381 1.66 -9.69 2.65
N LEU A 382 1.60 -9.84 1.32
CA LEU A 382 2.60 -10.57 0.56
C LEU A 382 3.99 -9.91 0.67
N PHE A 383 4.07 -8.58 0.62
CA PHE A 383 5.33 -7.85 0.79
C PHE A 383 6.03 -8.22 2.11
N ILE A 384 5.25 -8.23 3.19
CA ILE A 384 5.75 -8.56 4.53
C ILE A 384 6.11 -10.05 4.63
N MET A 385 5.33 -10.95 4.04
CA MET A 385 5.63 -12.39 4.04
C MET A 385 6.94 -12.70 3.30
N VAL A 386 7.16 -12.10 2.14
CA VAL A 386 8.36 -12.28 1.32
C VAL A 386 9.62 -11.89 2.09
N ARG A 387 9.56 -10.77 2.83
CA ARG A 387 10.67 -10.28 3.66
C ARG A 387 11.20 -11.30 4.66
N TRP A 388 10.32 -12.14 5.21
CA TRP A 388 10.70 -13.14 6.22
C TRP A 388 10.90 -14.55 5.65
N SER A 389 10.60 -14.74 4.35
CA SER A 389 10.70 -16.04 3.67
C SER A 389 11.95 -16.14 2.79
N ILE A 390 12.37 -15.03 2.16
CA ILE A 390 13.49 -15.00 1.22
C ILE A 390 14.77 -14.52 1.93
N PRO A 391 15.92 -15.19 1.73
CA PRO A 391 17.21 -14.71 2.23
C PRO A 391 17.58 -13.32 1.68
N ARG A 392 18.37 -12.56 2.44
CA ARG A 392 18.90 -11.27 1.99
C ARG A 392 19.87 -11.46 0.82
N PHE A 393 19.75 -10.65 -0.22
CA PHE A 393 20.68 -10.64 -1.34
C PHE A 393 21.88 -9.73 -1.06
N ARG A 394 23.04 -10.09 -1.62
CA ARG A 394 24.23 -9.24 -1.58
C ARG A 394 24.16 -8.14 -2.65
N TYR A 395 24.79 -6.99 -2.40
CA TYR A 395 24.88 -5.85 -3.33
C TYR A 395 25.20 -6.27 -4.78
N ASP A 396 26.23 -7.11 -4.96
CA ASP A 396 26.66 -7.57 -6.29
C ASP A 396 25.59 -8.41 -7.02
N GLN A 397 24.84 -9.24 -6.27
CA GLN A 397 23.79 -10.09 -6.83
C GLN A 397 22.57 -9.27 -7.27
N ILE A 398 22.27 -8.22 -6.52
CA ILE A 398 21.19 -7.26 -6.82
C ILE A 398 21.53 -6.52 -8.12
N GLY A 399 22.74 -5.98 -8.24
CA GLY A 399 23.19 -5.32 -9.47
C GLY A 399 23.12 -6.24 -10.69
N HIS A 400 23.63 -7.47 -10.57
CA HIS A 400 23.58 -8.47 -11.64
C HIS A 400 22.14 -8.86 -12.02
N LEU A 401 21.23 -9.00 -11.04
CA LEU A 401 19.82 -9.30 -11.32
C LEU A 401 19.14 -8.17 -12.10
N GLY A 402 19.34 -6.91 -11.70
CA GLY A 402 18.75 -5.75 -12.36
C GLY A 402 19.25 -5.58 -13.79
N TRP A 403 20.56 -5.50 -13.98
CA TRP A 403 21.19 -5.13 -15.25
C TRP A 403 21.30 -6.29 -16.24
N GLU A 404 21.67 -7.49 -15.80
CA GLU A 404 21.94 -8.60 -16.73
C GLU A 404 20.71 -9.48 -16.99
N LYS A 405 19.71 -9.47 -16.09
CA LYS A 405 18.52 -10.33 -16.23
C LYS A 405 17.26 -9.52 -16.48
N LEU A 406 16.87 -8.64 -15.55
CA LEU A 406 15.58 -7.94 -15.63
C LEU A 406 15.53 -6.96 -16.79
N MET A 407 16.59 -6.21 -17.06
CA MET A 407 16.63 -5.26 -18.16
C MET A 407 16.47 -5.92 -19.54
N PRO A 408 17.26 -6.95 -19.92
CA PRO A 408 17.03 -7.65 -21.19
C PRO A 408 15.65 -8.31 -21.28
N LEU A 409 15.14 -8.88 -20.18
CA LEU A 409 13.81 -9.48 -20.16
C LEU A 409 12.69 -8.43 -20.35
N ALA A 410 12.85 -7.23 -19.80
CA ALA A 410 11.88 -6.15 -19.98
C ALA A 410 11.85 -5.66 -21.44
N ILE A 411 13.02 -5.51 -22.07
CA ILE A 411 13.13 -5.16 -23.50
C ILE A 411 12.49 -6.25 -24.36
N LEU A 412 12.80 -7.52 -24.09
CA LEU A 412 12.19 -8.65 -24.78
C LEU A 412 10.67 -8.64 -24.63
N ASN A 413 10.16 -8.35 -23.43
CA ASN A 413 8.72 -8.25 -23.18
C ASN A 413 8.06 -7.17 -24.04
N ILE A 414 8.65 -5.98 -24.13
CA ILE A 414 8.14 -4.91 -25.00
C ILE A 414 8.07 -5.36 -26.46
N ILE A 415 9.10 -6.03 -26.97
CA ILE A 415 9.13 -6.51 -28.36
C ILE A 415 8.02 -7.54 -28.58
N ILE A 416 7.88 -8.51 -27.67
CA ILE A 416 6.81 -9.53 -27.75
C ILE A 416 5.44 -8.84 -27.71
N THR A 417 5.21 -7.92 -26.78
CA THR A 417 3.96 -7.17 -26.68
C THR A 417 3.66 -6.41 -27.98
N ALA A 418 4.66 -5.71 -28.52
CA ALA A 418 4.49 -4.95 -29.76
C ALA A 418 4.08 -5.85 -30.92
N LEU A 419 4.73 -7.01 -31.08
CA LEU A 419 4.38 -8.01 -32.10
C LEU A 419 2.96 -8.55 -31.89
N VAL A 420 2.60 -8.93 -30.67
CA VAL A 420 1.26 -9.46 -30.37
C VAL A 420 0.18 -8.43 -30.66
N VAL A 421 0.38 -7.16 -30.30
CA VAL A 421 -0.60 -6.10 -30.56
C VAL A 421 -0.69 -5.75 -32.05
N THR A 422 0.41 -5.83 -32.81
CA THR A 422 0.37 -5.55 -34.26
C THR A 422 -0.21 -6.69 -35.09
N TYR A 423 0.04 -7.95 -34.73
CA TYR A 423 -0.44 -9.12 -35.47
C TYR A 423 -1.75 -9.72 -34.92
N GLY A 424 -2.13 -9.36 -33.70
CA GLY A 424 -3.32 -9.87 -33.01
C GLY A 424 -4.58 -9.00 -33.18
N ASN A 425 -4.43 -7.78 -33.71
CA ASN A 425 -5.54 -7.00 -34.30
C ASN A 425 -5.72 -7.41 -35.76
#